data_AF-W3V2R8-F1
#
_entry.id   AF-W3V2R8-F1
#
_cell.length_a   1.000
_cell.length_b   1.000
_cell.length_c   1.000
_cell.angle_alpha   90.00
_cell.angle_beta   90.00
_cell.angle_gamma   90.00
#
_symmetry.space_group_name_H-M   'P 1'
#
loop_
_entity.id
_entity.type
_entity.pdbx_description
1 polymer ?
#
loop_
_entity_poly.entity_id
_entity_poly.type
_entity_poly.pdbx_seq_one_letter_code
_entity_poly.pdbx_strand_id
1 'polypeptide(L)'
;MTLWNDWNAKPDANGFLKQSSPIVEIYPDGTFSTNEESEGAEVTKEGTGIYRISNVCGYNTDMGWGVHGGISVPKDNNNLELIFVDDRVQPDGAIIIETFHRQHFHLPTRFQNWRLKSIDENGERVFYEDGEPCDIPEHCRLDVRVQMPKVKQREFQERMEGIKEK
;
A
#
# COMPACT_ATOMS: atom_id res chain seq x y z
N MET A 1 14.12 -22.61 -18.53
CA MET A 1 14.04 -22.76 -17.06
C MET A 1 14.22 -21.39 -16.46
N THR A 2 13.21 -20.83 -15.81
CA THR A 2 13.33 -19.51 -15.15
C THR A 2 14.14 -19.70 -13.87
N LEU A 3 15.37 -19.18 -13.85
CA LEU A 3 16.17 -19.12 -12.64
C LEU A 3 15.58 -18.03 -11.73
N TRP A 4 15.19 -18.43 -10.52
CA TRP A 4 14.75 -17.52 -9.47
C TRP A 4 15.97 -16.91 -8.78
N ASN A 5 15.93 -15.61 -8.55
CA ASN A 5 16.95 -14.85 -7.85
C ASN A 5 16.30 -13.73 -7.03
N ASP A 6 17.10 -13.01 -6.24
CA ASP A 6 16.59 -11.95 -5.34
C ASP A 6 15.92 -10.77 -6.07
N TRP A 7 16.04 -10.71 -7.41
CA TRP A 7 15.43 -9.68 -8.25
C TRP A 7 14.03 -10.06 -8.70
N ASN A 8 13.82 -11.30 -9.15
CA ASN A 8 12.53 -11.77 -9.67
C ASN A 8 11.70 -12.57 -8.66
N ALA A 9 12.25 -12.84 -7.48
CA ALA A 9 11.59 -13.53 -6.37
C ALA A 9 11.61 -12.68 -5.11
N LYS A 10 10.49 -12.62 -4.39
CA LYS A 10 10.41 -12.10 -3.03
C LYS A 10 9.69 -13.10 -2.13
N PRO A 11 10.15 -13.31 -0.88
CA PRO A 11 9.42 -14.13 0.07
C PRO A 11 8.08 -13.46 0.43
N ASP A 12 7.02 -14.24 0.55
CA ASP A 12 5.77 -13.81 1.15
C ASP A 12 5.84 -13.86 2.69
N ALA A 13 4.76 -13.42 3.35
CA ALA A 13 4.68 -13.40 4.82
C ALA A 13 4.77 -14.81 5.46
N ASN A 14 4.57 -15.88 4.68
CA ASN A 14 4.67 -17.27 5.13
C ASN A 14 6.04 -17.91 4.77
N GLY A 15 6.96 -17.14 4.19
CA GLY A 15 8.30 -17.60 3.80
C GLY A 15 8.36 -18.33 2.45
N PHE A 16 7.31 -18.28 1.62
CA PHE A 16 7.35 -18.84 0.27
C PHE A 16 7.85 -17.81 -0.73
N LEU A 17 8.78 -18.19 -1.61
CA LEU A 17 9.20 -17.33 -2.72
C LEU A 17 8.06 -17.18 -3.74
N LYS A 18 7.74 -15.92 -4.04
CA LYS A 18 6.78 -15.52 -5.06
C LYS A 18 7.44 -14.62 -6.08
N GLN A 19 6.83 -14.52 -7.27
CA GLN A 19 7.25 -13.54 -8.27
C GLN A 19 7.25 -12.14 -7.67
N SER A 20 8.38 -11.45 -7.83
CA SER A 20 8.48 -10.02 -7.55
C SER A 20 7.45 -9.28 -8.39
N SER A 21 6.94 -8.17 -7.86
CA SER A 21 5.96 -7.35 -8.55
C SER A 21 6.27 -5.88 -8.33
N PRO A 22 5.83 -4.98 -9.24
CA PRO A 22 5.88 -3.55 -8.99
C PRO A 22 5.10 -3.22 -7.71
N ILE A 23 5.71 -2.49 -6.79
CA ILE A 23 5.12 -2.16 -5.49
C ILE A 23 5.47 -0.73 -5.08
N VAL A 24 4.46 0.01 -4.65
CA VAL A 24 4.56 1.36 -4.09
C VAL A 24 4.21 1.28 -2.62
N GLU A 25 5.12 1.73 -1.75
CA GLU A 25 4.85 1.87 -0.32
C GLU A 25 4.47 3.31 -0.02
N ILE A 26 3.34 3.54 0.66
CA ILE A 26 2.85 4.89 1.00
C ILE A 26 2.89 5.08 2.51
N TYR A 27 3.46 6.20 2.96
CA TYR A 27 3.63 6.54 4.37
C TYR A 27 2.62 7.63 4.82
N PRO A 28 2.41 7.80 6.14
CA PRO A 28 1.37 8.68 6.69
C PRO A 28 1.38 10.12 6.16
N ASP A 29 2.57 10.70 6.03
CA ASP A 29 2.80 12.06 5.56
C ASP A 29 2.68 12.23 4.04
N GLY A 30 2.45 11.13 3.30
CA GLY A 30 2.38 11.13 1.85
C GLY A 30 3.71 10.88 1.15
N THR A 31 4.80 10.72 1.89
CA THR A 31 6.05 10.18 1.32
C THR A 31 5.83 8.74 0.87
N PHE A 32 6.68 8.28 -0.05
CA PHE A 32 6.54 6.95 -0.64
C PHE A 32 7.88 6.36 -1.05
N SER A 33 7.89 5.05 -1.27
CA SER A 33 9.01 4.31 -1.85
C SER A 33 8.53 3.46 -3.03
N THR A 34 9.44 3.18 -3.97
CA THR A 34 9.20 2.29 -5.12
C THR A 34 10.31 1.25 -5.19
N ASN A 35 9.98 0.03 -5.62
CA ASN A 35 11.00 -0.91 -6.08
C ASN A 35 11.40 -0.63 -7.55
N GLU A 36 12.41 -1.33 -8.06
CA GLU A 36 12.88 -1.13 -9.44
C GLU A 36 11.79 -1.38 -10.49
N GLU A 37 10.89 -2.34 -10.24
CA GLU A 37 9.79 -2.67 -11.15
C GLU A 37 8.69 -1.60 -11.20
N SER A 38 8.62 -0.71 -10.20
CA SER A 38 7.68 0.41 -10.11
C SER A 38 8.35 1.77 -10.28
N GLU A 39 9.60 1.79 -10.77
CA GLU A 39 10.33 3.03 -11.05
C GLU A 39 9.50 3.96 -11.96
N GLY A 40 9.29 5.20 -11.49
CA GLY A 40 8.49 6.22 -12.16
C GLY A 40 7.03 6.32 -11.72
N ALA A 41 6.54 5.41 -10.88
CA ALA A 41 5.31 5.63 -10.12
C ALA A 41 5.50 6.79 -9.14
N GLU A 42 4.46 7.60 -8.97
CA GLU A 42 4.49 8.80 -8.12
C GLU A 42 3.31 8.80 -7.16
N VAL A 43 3.50 9.29 -5.94
CA VAL A 43 2.43 9.44 -4.95
C VAL A 43 2.24 10.90 -4.57
N THR A 44 0.99 11.32 -4.49
CA THR A 44 0.61 12.65 -3.99
C THR A 44 -0.46 12.50 -2.91
N LYS A 45 -0.25 13.15 -1.76
CA LYS A 45 -1.26 13.28 -0.71
C LYS A 45 -2.17 14.46 -1.04
N GLU A 46 -3.42 14.17 -1.38
CA GLU A 46 -4.40 15.17 -1.80
C GLU A 46 -5.19 15.74 -0.61
N GLY A 47 -5.18 15.05 0.52
CA GLY A 47 -5.89 15.45 1.73
C GLY A 47 -5.60 14.54 2.92
N THR A 48 -6.35 14.71 4.00
CA THR A 48 -6.31 13.77 5.14
C THR A 48 -6.89 12.43 4.70
N GLY A 49 -6.06 11.39 4.74
CA GLY A 49 -6.41 10.05 4.33
C GLY A 49 -6.56 9.85 2.83
N ILE A 50 -6.21 10.83 1.98
CA ILE A 50 -6.39 10.74 0.52
C ILE A 50 -5.05 10.71 -0.18
N TYR A 51 -4.76 9.60 -0.85
CA TYR A 51 -3.50 9.35 -1.54
C TYR A 51 -3.76 8.99 -3.01
N ARG A 52 -3.07 9.65 -3.94
CA ARG A 52 -3.13 9.38 -5.37
C ARG A 52 -1.82 8.76 -5.85
N ILE A 53 -1.89 7.59 -6.46
CA ILE A 53 -0.78 6.98 -7.21
C ILE A 53 -0.95 7.32 -8.70
N SER A 54 0.06 7.92 -9.31
CA SER A 54 0.09 8.32 -10.71
C SER A 54 1.20 7.60 -11.49
N ASN A 55 1.21 7.76 -12.82
CA ASN A 55 2.14 7.09 -13.75
C ASN A 55 2.02 5.54 -13.73
N VAL A 56 0.84 5.05 -13.39
CA VAL A 56 0.49 3.62 -13.34
C VAL A 56 -0.76 3.37 -14.19
N CYS A 57 -1.09 2.09 -14.42
CA CYS A 57 -2.24 1.62 -15.19
C CYS A 57 -3.17 0.78 -14.32
N GLY A 58 -3.49 1.29 -13.12
CA GLY A 58 -4.26 0.60 -12.10
C GLY A 58 -3.43 -0.43 -11.32
N TYR A 59 -4.13 -1.35 -10.67
CA TYR A 59 -3.52 -2.42 -9.90
C TYR A 59 -2.83 -3.46 -10.76
N ASN A 60 -1.81 -4.11 -10.18
CA ASN A 60 -1.20 -5.26 -10.83
C ASN A 60 -2.25 -6.38 -11.04
N THR A 61 -2.26 -6.95 -12.24
CA THR A 61 -3.25 -7.94 -12.70
C THR A 61 -2.78 -9.39 -12.60
N ASP A 62 -1.55 -9.64 -12.13
CA ASP A 62 -0.95 -10.98 -12.07
C ASP A 62 -1.61 -11.92 -11.02
N MET A 63 -2.48 -11.38 -10.16
CA MET A 63 -3.17 -12.08 -9.06
C MET A 63 -2.25 -12.87 -8.11
N GLY A 64 -0.92 -12.74 -8.21
CA GLY A 64 0.05 -13.54 -7.46
C GLY A 64 0.04 -13.23 -5.95
N TRP A 65 -0.55 -12.10 -5.58
CA TRP A 65 -0.54 -11.53 -4.25
C TRP A 65 -1.92 -11.30 -3.64
N GLY A 66 -2.99 -11.76 -4.29
CA GLY A 66 -4.36 -11.74 -3.73
C GLY A 66 -5.43 -11.24 -4.71
N VAL A 67 -6.69 -11.37 -4.30
CA VAL A 67 -7.90 -11.08 -5.11
C VAL A 67 -8.30 -9.59 -5.06
N HIS A 68 -7.83 -8.83 -4.07
CA HIS A 68 -8.25 -7.45 -3.78
C HIS A 68 -7.26 -6.38 -4.28
N GLY A 69 -6.85 -6.46 -5.55
CA GLY A 69 -6.05 -5.39 -6.18
C GLY A 69 -4.62 -5.22 -5.65
N GLY A 70 -4.16 -6.04 -4.69
CA GLY A 70 -2.78 -6.00 -4.22
C GLY A 70 -2.45 -4.84 -3.29
N ILE A 71 -3.44 -4.29 -2.56
CA ILE A 71 -3.21 -3.41 -1.41
C ILE A 71 -3.10 -4.25 -0.13
N SER A 72 -2.03 -4.02 0.65
CA SER A 72 -1.91 -4.45 2.04
C SER A 72 -2.04 -3.25 2.97
N VAL A 73 -2.91 -3.39 3.98
CA VAL A 73 -3.16 -2.37 5.01
C VAL A 73 -2.48 -2.75 6.32
N PRO A 74 -2.14 -1.78 7.19
CA PRO A 74 -1.51 -2.07 8.47
C PRO A 74 -2.47 -2.81 9.41
N LYS A 75 -1.90 -3.74 10.19
CA LYS A 75 -2.64 -4.60 11.12
C LYS A 75 -2.02 -4.57 12.50
N ASP A 76 -2.83 -4.82 13.52
CA ASP A 76 -2.36 -5.03 14.89
C ASP A 76 -1.79 -6.44 15.11
N ASN A 77 -1.34 -6.72 16.33
CA ASN A 77 -0.80 -8.03 16.71
C ASN A 77 -1.85 -9.17 16.70
N ASN A 78 -3.14 -8.84 16.61
CA ASN A 78 -4.24 -9.80 16.47
C ASN A 78 -4.64 -9.99 14.99
N ASN A 79 -3.84 -9.44 14.06
CA ASN A 79 -4.09 -9.48 12.62
C ASN A 79 -5.39 -8.75 12.22
N LEU A 80 -5.79 -7.75 13.00
CA LEU A 80 -6.93 -6.87 12.71
C LEU A 80 -6.44 -5.61 12.00
N GLU A 81 -7.09 -5.24 10.91
CA GLU A 81 -6.73 -4.02 10.17
C GLU A 81 -6.95 -2.76 11.02
N LEU A 82 -5.99 -1.83 11.01
CA LEU A 82 -6.07 -0.60 11.79
C LEU A 82 -6.94 0.49 11.14
N ILE A 83 -7.16 0.38 9.83
CA ILE A 83 -7.89 1.33 9.00
C ILE A 83 -8.77 0.59 8.00
N PHE A 84 -9.84 1.24 7.55
CA PHE A 84 -10.52 0.91 6.31
C PHE A 84 -9.81 1.57 5.13
N VAL A 85 -9.96 0.95 3.96
CA VAL A 85 -9.54 1.50 2.67
C VAL A 85 -10.75 1.48 1.75
N ASP A 86 -11.02 2.63 1.13
CA ASP A 86 -11.86 2.75 -0.07
C ASP A 86 -10.95 3.19 -1.22
N ASP A 87 -11.11 2.58 -2.39
CA ASP A 87 -10.19 2.80 -3.49
C ASP A 87 -10.87 2.77 -4.86
N ARG A 88 -10.27 3.46 -5.82
CA ARG A 88 -10.77 3.51 -7.20
C ARG A 88 -9.65 3.76 -8.20
N VAL A 89 -9.72 3.02 -9.31
CA VAL A 89 -8.89 3.27 -10.48
C VAL A 89 -9.57 4.35 -11.34
N GLN A 90 -8.80 5.37 -11.70
CA GLN A 90 -9.21 6.48 -12.56
C GLN A 90 -9.08 6.11 -14.04
N PRO A 91 -9.77 6.83 -14.95
CA PRO A 91 -9.69 6.55 -16.40
C PRO A 91 -8.28 6.67 -17.00
N ASP A 92 -7.41 7.49 -16.40
CA ASP A 92 -6.00 7.65 -16.78
C ASP A 92 -5.10 6.54 -16.20
N GLY A 93 -5.67 5.62 -15.43
CA GLY A 93 -4.95 4.54 -14.74
C GLY A 93 -4.44 4.91 -13.35
N ALA A 94 -4.56 6.16 -12.91
CA ALA A 94 -4.20 6.55 -11.55
C ALA A 94 -5.06 5.80 -10.52
N ILE A 95 -4.54 5.61 -9.31
CA ILE A 95 -5.28 4.97 -8.21
C ILE A 95 -5.50 6.03 -7.14
N ILE A 96 -6.74 6.23 -6.71
CA ILE A 96 -7.06 7.04 -5.54
C ILE A 96 -7.41 6.09 -4.39
N ILE A 97 -6.77 6.30 -3.26
CA ILE A 97 -6.94 5.53 -2.02
C ILE A 97 -7.37 6.50 -0.93
N GLU A 98 -8.48 6.17 -0.27
CA GLU A 98 -9.03 6.88 0.88
C GLU A 98 -8.99 5.98 2.11
N THR A 99 -8.45 6.50 3.21
CA THR A 99 -8.27 5.76 4.46
C THR A 99 -9.14 6.31 5.58
N PHE A 100 -9.72 5.40 6.36
CA PHE A 100 -10.63 5.74 7.46
C PHE A 100 -10.27 4.94 8.72
N HIS A 101 -10.53 5.50 9.89
CA HIS A 101 -10.22 4.83 11.16
C HIS A 101 -11.12 3.61 11.34
N ARG A 102 -10.54 2.50 11.81
CA ARG A 102 -11.28 1.28 12.11
C ARG A 102 -11.21 0.96 13.60
N GLN A 103 -12.31 1.10 14.30
CA GLN A 103 -12.41 1.00 15.76
C GLN A 103 -12.57 -0.44 16.27
N HIS A 104 -13.20 -1.32 15.48
CA HIS A 104 -13.58 -2.69 15.87
C HIS A 104 -14.56 -2.78 17.06
N PHE A 105 -15.67 -2.01 17.02
CA PHE A 105 -16.67 -1.95 18.10
C PHE A 105 -17.27 -3.31 18.54
N HIS A 106 -17.21 -4.33 17.70
CA HIS A 106 -17.68 -5.68 18.02
C HIS A 106 -16.81 -6.41 19.05
N LEU A 107 -15.61 -5.88 19.37
CA LEU A 107 -14.70 -6.43 20.36
C LEU A 107 -14.92 -5.83 21.76
N PRO A 108 -14.53 -6.52 22.84
CA PRO A 108 -14.48 -5.92 24.17
C PRO A 108 -13.64 -4.64 24.16
N THR A 109 -14.02 -3.63 24.94
CA THR A 109 -13.44 -2.27 24.90
C THR A 109 -11.91 -2.24 24.93
N ARG A 110 -11.27 -3.11 25.71
CA ARG A 110 -9.80 -3.22 25.82
C ARG A 110 -9.08 -3.72 24.56
N PHE A 111 -9.81 -4.30 23.62
CA PHE A 111 -9.30 -4.83 22.35
C PHE A 111 -9.78 -3.99 21.15
N GLN A 112 -10.54 -2.92 21.39
CA GLN A 112 -10.90 -1.97 20.35
C GLN A 112 -9.69 -1.07 20.04
N ASN A 113 -9.61 -0.62 18.80
CA ASN A 113 -8.53 0.22 18.31
C ASN A 113 -8.74 1.69 18.72
N TRP A 114 -8.45 2.00 19.98
CA TRP A 114 -8.50 3.37 20.50
C TRP A 114 -7.28 4.18 20.04
N ARG A 115 -7.41 4.85 18.89
CA ARG A 115 -6.36 5.72 18.35
C ARG A 115 -6.59 7.17 18.75
N LEU A 116 -5.61 7.75 19.44
CA LEU A 116 -5.62 9.17 19.81
C LEU A 116 -5.54 10.02 18.53
N LYS A 117 -6.46 10.99 18.41
CA LYS A 117 -6.50 11.97 17.34
C LYS A 117 -5.78 13.26 17.75
N SER A 118 -6.13 13.79 18.92
CA SER A 118 -5.54 15.01 19.46
C SER A 118 -5.81 15.13 20.96
N ILE A 119 -5.16 16.10 21.59
CA ILE A 119 -5.52 16.59 22.92
C ILE A 119 -6.18 17.96 22.72
N ASP A 120 -7.35 18.19 23.32
CA ASP A 120 -8.06 19.45 23.20
C ASP A 120 -7.48 20.54 24.12
N GLU A 121 -8.05 21.75 24.06
CA GLU A 121 -7.62 22.90 24.86
C GLU A 121 -7.77 22.71 26.38
N ASN A 122 -8.60 21.75 26.81
CA ASN A 122 -8.83 21.42 28.22
C ASN A 122 -7.93 20.26 28.70
N GLY A 123 -7.12 19.67 27.81
CA GLY A 123 -6.27 18.52 28.12
C GLY A 123 -6.96 17.17 27.95
N GLU A 124 -8.19 17.14 27.42
CA GLU A 124 -8.93 15.91 27.19
C GLU A 124 -8.48 15.21 25.91
N ARG A 125 -8.48 13.87 25.95
CA ARG A 125 -8.08 13.04 24.82
C ARG A 125 -9.24 12.87 23.85
N VAL A 126 -9.05 13.33 22.63
CA VAL A 126 -9.98 13.12 21.53
C VAL A 126 -9.49 11.90 20.73
N PHE A 127 -10.36 10.91 20.57
CA PHE A 127 -10.09 9.69 19.79
C PHE A 127 -10.79 9.77 18.44
N TYR A 128 -10.27 9.04 17.46
CA TYR A 128 -10.97 8.86 16.19
C TYR A 128 -12.28 8.09 16.37
N GLU A 129 -13.30 8.47 15.61
CA GLU A 129 -14.54 7.69 15.46
C GLU A 129 -14.39 6.62 14.36
N ASP A 130 -15.17 5.54 14.45
CA ASP A 130 -15.16 4.49 13.42
C ASP A 130 -15.64 5.04 12.08
N GLY A 131 -14.90 4.78 11.02
CA GLY A 131 -15.16 5.33 9.69
C GLY A 131 -14.78 6.80 9.54
N GLU A 132 -14.15 7.43 10.53
CA GLU A 132 -13.66 8.81 10.39
C GLU A 132 -12.49 8.88 9.40
N PRO A 133 -12.50 9.78 8.39
CA PRO A 133 -11.36 9.97 7.50
C PRO A 133 -10.08 10.28 8.27
N CYS A 134 -9.00 9.57 7.94
CA CYS A 134 -7.75 9.73 8.66
C CYS A 134 -6.56 9.32 7.82
N ASP A 135 -5.38 9.86 8.12
CA ASP A 135 -4.14 9.37 7.53
C ASP A 135 -3.80 7.95 8.01
N ILE A 136 -2.92 7.28 7.25
CA ILE A 136 -2.30 6.01 7.64
C ILE A 136 -1.71 6.17 9.05
N PRO A 137 -1.88 5.20 9.97
CA PRO A 137 -1.33 5.31 11.32
C PRO A 137 0.18 5.58 11.32
N GLU A 138 0.65 6.34 12.30
CA GLU A 138 2.08 6.59 12.49
C GLU A 138 2.88 5.28 12.53
N HIS A 139 4.08 5.31 11.94
CA HIS A 139 4.98 4.16 11.80
C HIS A 139 4.42 2.97 11.02
N CYS A 140 3.30 3.15 10.32
CA CYS A 140 2.75 2.18 9.38
C CYS A 140 2.93 2.64 7.94
N ARG A 141 2.49 1.80 6.99
CA ARG A 141 2.43 2.13 5.57
C ARG A 141 1.33 1.33 4.87
N LEU A 142 0.97 1.74 3.67
CA LEU A 142 0.24 0.91 2.71
C LEU A 142 1.22 0.31 1.72
N ASP A 143 1.07 -0.98 1.39
CA ASP A 143 1.83 -1.61 0.31
C ASP A 143 0.89 -1.83 -0.87
N VAL A 144 1.13 -1.15 -2.00
CA VAL A 144 0.23 -1.15 -3.16
C VAL A 144 0.93 -1.72 -4.38
N ARG A 145 0.43 -2.82 -4.92
CA ARG A 145 0.98 -3.44 -6.13
C ARG A 145 0.33 -2.85 -7.38
N VAL A 146 1.15 -2.27 -8.24
CA VAL A 146 0.68 -1.45 -9.36
C VAL A 146 1.01 -2.08 -10.70
N GLN A 147 0.22 -1.79 -11.72
CA GLN A 147 0.53 -2.12 -13.10
C GLN A 147 1.29 -0.96 -13.73
N MET A 148 2.59 -1.11 -14.02
CA MET A 148 3.33 -0.08 -14.75
C MET A 148 2.93 -0.02 -16.24
N PRO A 149 3.08 1.11 -16.94
CA PRO A 149 2.89 1.17 -18.39
C PRO A 149 3.77 0.17 -19.15
N LYS A 150 3.29 -0.37 -20.27
CA LYS A 150 4.02 -1.40 -21.05
C LYS A 150 5.43 -0.99 -21.47
N VAL A 151 5.64 0.30 -21.77
CA VAL A 151 6.95 0.84 -22.13
C VAL A 151 7.92 0.68 -20.96
N LYS A 152 7.50 1.05 -19.75
CA LYS A 152 8.28 0.90 -18.52
C LYS A 152 8.60 -0.56 -18.19
N GLN A 153 7.63 -1.46 -18.39
CA GLN A 153 7.88 -2.90 -18.22
C GLN A 153 8.94 -3.44 -19.19
N ARG A 154 8.90 -3.02 -20.46
CA ARG A 154 9.89 -3.43 -21.47
C ARG A 154 11.28 -2.88 -21.14
N GLU A 155 11.38 -1.59 -20.79
CA GLU A 155 12.63 -0.96 -20.35
C GLU A 155 13.26 -1.73 -19.18
N PHE A 156 12.45 -2.12 -18.19
CA PHE A 156 12.91 -2.94 -17.07
C PHE A 156 13.37 -4.33 -17.52
N GLN A 157 12.60 -5.03 -18.37
CA GLN A 157 12.95 -6.36 -18.88
C GLN A 157 14.27 -6.34 -19.66
N GLU A 158 14.45 -5.39 -20.58
CA GLU A 158 15.67 -5.22 -21.37
C GLU A 158 16.89 -4.93 -20.49
N ARG A 159 16.73 -4.06 -19.47
CA ARG A 159 17.78 -3.77 -18.48
C ARG A 159 18.20 -5.04 -17.73
N MET A 160 17.24 -5.85 -17.31
CA MET A 160 17.51 -7.10 -16.57
C MET A 160 18.13 -8.19 -17.45
N GLU A 161 17.77 -8.26 -18.73
CA GLU A 161 18.41 -9.16 -19.70
C GLU A 161 19.86 -8.76 -19.98
N GLY A 162 20.12 -7.47 -20.19
CA GLY A 162 21.49 -6.96 -20.40
C GLY A 162 22.42 -7.11 -19.19
N ILE A 163 21.89 -7.27 -17.98
CA ILE A 163 22.67 -7.61 -16.77
C ILE A 163 23.03 -9.10 -16.73
N LYS A 164 22.16 -9.99 -17.23
CA LYS A 164 22.41 -11.45 -17.25
C LYS A 164 23.47 -11.86 -18.27
N GLU A 165 23.70 -11.05 -19.29
CA GLU A 165 24.69 -11.30 -20.35
C GLU A 165 26.11 -10.83 -20.00
N LYS A 166 26.31 -10.19 -18.83
CA LYS A 166 27.62 -9.73 -18.33
C LYS A 166 28.10 -10.60 -17.17
#